data_AF-A0A352Q186-F1
#
_entry.id   AF-A0A352Q186-F1
#
_cell.length_a   1.000
_cell.length_b   1.000
_cell.length_c   1.000
_cell.angle_alpha   90.00
_cell.angle_beta   90.00
_cell.angle_gamma   90.00
#
_symmetry.space_group_name_H-M   'P 1'
#
loop_
_entity.id
_entity.type
_entity.pdbx_description
1 polymer ?
#
loop_
_entity_poly.entity_id
_entity_poly.type
_entity_poly.pdbx_seq_one_letter_code
_entity_poly.pdbx_strand_id
1 'polypeptide(L)' 'MDELNLIWIDLEMTGLDTQTDLIIEIATI' A
#
# COMPACT_ATOMS: atom_id res chain seq x y z
N MET A 1 -23.14 6.85 -6.53
CA MET A 1 -21.84 6.72 -5.84
C MET A 1 -21.21 8.10 -5.85
N ASP A 2 -20.59 8.49 -4.74
CA ASP A 2 -19.89 9.77 -4.65
C ASP A 2 -18.58 9.71 -5.45
N GLU A 3 -18.33 10.69 -6.32
CA GLU A 3 -17.14 10.74 -7.17
C GLU A 3 -15.87 11.12 -6.38
N LEU A 4 -16.03 11.55 -5.13
CA LEU A 4 -14.95 12.03 -4.26
C LEU A 4 -14.49 10.99 -3.23
N ASN A 5 -14.91 9.73 -3.34
CA ASN A 5 -14.42 8.68 -2.46
C ASN A 5 -12.89 8.56 -2.57
N LEU A 6 -12.21 8.57 -1.43
CA LEU A 6 -10.77 8.45 -1.34
C LEU A 6 -10.40 7.06 -0.83
N ILE A 7 -9.30 6.51 -1.36
CA ILE A 7 -8.70 5.28 -0.88
C ILE A 7 -7.31 5.64 -0.36
N TRP A 8 -7.07 5.33 0.91
CA TRP A 8 -5.77 5.51 1.53
C TRP A 8 -5.10 4.14 1.65
N ILE A 9 -3.81 4.07 1.31
CA ILE A 9 -3.01 2.86 1.40
C ILE A 9 -1.66 3.15 2.03
N ASP A 10 -1.24 2.23 2.90
CA ASP A 10 0.09 2.19 3.47
C ASP A 10 0.67 0.77 3.36
N LEU A 11 1.98 0.68 3.13
CA LEU A 11 2.68 -0.58 2.85
C LEU A 11 3.94 -0.70 3.70
N GLU A 12 4.09 -1.85 4.34
CA GLU A 12 5.34 -2.24 5.00
C GLU A 12 6.06 -3.28 4.15
N MET A 13 7.37 -3.11 3.94
CA MET A 13 8.16 -3.90 2.99
C MET A 13 9.45 -4.42 3.62
N THR A 14 10.00 -5.51 3.08
CA THR A 14 11.31 -6.05 3.51
C THR A 14 12.48 -5.11 3.21
N GLY A 15 12.29 -4.16 2.27
CA GLY A 15 13.30 -3.21 1.83
C GLY A 15 12.72 -2.22 0.81
N LEU A 16 13.60 -1.51 0.10
CA LEU A 16 13.24 -0.42 -0.83
C LEU A 16 13.33 -0.81 -2.31
N ASP A 17 13.90 -1.97 -2.64
CA ASP A 17 13.99 -2.45 -4.03
C ASP A 17 12.75 -3.25 -4.40
N THR A 18 11.83 -2.63 -5.13
CA THR A 18 10.56 -3.24 -5.54
C THR A 18 10.71 -4.47 -6.45
N GLN A 19 11.89 -4.71 -7.04
CA GLN A 19 12.12 -5.89 -7.88
C GLN A 19 12.44 -7.14 -7.06
N THR A 20 12.97 -6.97 -5.84
CA THR A 20 13.48 -8.08 -5.02
C THR A 20 12.82 -8.15 -3.66
N ASP A 21 12.40 -7.02 -3.11
CA ASP A 21 11.78 -6.92 -1.80
C ASP A 21 10.28 -7.26 -1.88
N LEU A 22 9.75 -7.79 -0.78
CA LEU A 22 8.38 -8.27 -0.65
C LEU A 22 7.58 -7.38 0.29
N ILE A 23 6.26 -7.34 0.08
CA ILE A 23 5.32 -6.69 0.99
C ILE A 23 5.09 -7.60 2.20
N ILE A 24 5.15 -7.02 3.40
CA ILE A 24 4.91 -7.71 4.67
C ILE A 24 3.49 -7.43 5.17
N GLU A 25 3.02 -6.19 5.05
CA GLU A 25 1.71 -5.77 5.55
C GLU A 25 1.08 -4.69 4.65
N ILE A 26 -0.25 -4.63 4.66
CA ILE A 26 -1.06 -3.63 3.96
C ILE A 26 -2.15 -3.11 4.90
N ALA A 27 -2.29 -1.78 5.01
CA ALA A 27 -3.38 -1.12 5.70
C ALA A 27 -4.17 -0.19 4.76
N THR A 28 -5.50 -0.18 4.86
CA THR A 28 -6.40 0.63 4.00
C THR A 28 -7.50 1.32 4.79
N ILE A 29 -7.88 2.55 4.38
CA ILE A 29 -9.03 3.31 4.89
C ILE A 29 -9.86 3.84 3.72
#